data_AF-A0A3A9F249-F1
#
_entry.id   AF-A0A3A9F249-F1
#
_cell.length_a   1.000
_cell.length_b   1.000
_cell.length_c   1.000
_cell.angle_alpha   90.00
_cell.angle_beta   90.00
_cell.angle_gamma   90.00
#
_symmetry.space_group_name_H-M   'P 1'
#
loop_
_entity.id
_entity.type
_entity.pdbx_description
1 polymer ?
#
loop_
_entity_poly.entity_id
_entity_poly.type
_entity_poly.pdbx_seq_one_letter_code
_entity_poly.pdbx_strand_id
1 'polypeptide(L)'
;MLTVRDILNTSLSLLFESEGSAPDYIIQAPVILSSMVPEVFDINNELRASKGLPPLEVWPQFKNLDDEILFEPELCRAALPYGLATNLLLADEEDARAINYNAKYADAVNLCMRLIPEPISDVYPVPSLGGVS
;
A
#
# COMPACT_ATOMS: atom_id res chain seq x y z
N MET A 1 9.30 7.09 12.25
CA MET A 1 7.98 6.93 11.60
C MET A 1 8.13 7.35 10.15
N LEU A 2 7.29 6.83 9.26
CA LEU A 2 7.34 7.16 7.83
C LEU A 2 6.41 8.34 7.56
N THR A 3 6.83 9.29 6.76
CA THR A 3 6.07 10.51 6.41
C THR A 3 5.61 10.48 4.96
N VAL A 4 4.69 11.37 4.61
CA VAL A 4 4.33 11.63 3.20
C VAL A 4 5.56 11.95 2.36
N ARG A 5 6.50 12.72 2.89
CA ARG A 5 7.75 13.08 2.22
C ARG A 5 8.60 11.85 1.87
N ASP A 6 8.65 10.85 2.75
CA ASP A 6 9.42 9.63 2.49
C ASP A 6 8.85 8.83 1.30
N ILE A 7 7.52 8.79 1.18
CA ILE A 7 6.85 8.18 0.03
C ILE A 7 7.11 8.99 -1.23
N LEU A 8 6.90 10.31 -1.16
CA LEU A 8 7.14 11.22 -2.27
C LEU A 8 8.57 11.11 -2.79
N ASN A 9 9.58 11.13 -1.93
CA ASN A 9 10.98 11.01 -2.33
C ASN A 9 11.28 9.70 -3.05
N THR A 10 10.64 8.61 -2.61
CA THR A 10 10.75 7.32 -3.30
C THR A 10 10.08 7.38 -4.68
N SER A 11 8.89 7.98 -4.78
CA SER A 11 8.19 8.19 -6.06
C SER A 11 8.99 9.07 -7.01
N LEU A 12 9.52 10.21 -6.55
CA LEU A 12 10.36 11.11 -7.35
C LEU A 12 11.60 10.37 -7.89
N SER A 13 12.23 9.56 -7.04
CA SER A 13 13.38 8.73 -7.46
C SER A 13 13.00 7.75 -8.58
N LEU A 14 11.80 7.15 -8.53
CA LEU A 14 11.28 6.29 -9.62
C LEU A 14 11.01 7.09 -10.90
N LEU A 15 10.62 8.35 -10.77
CA LEU A 15 10.33 9.23 -11.90
C LEU A 15 11.57 9.88 -12.49
N PHE A 16 12.74 9.72 -11.85
CA PHE A 16 13.97 10.47 -12.12
C PHE A 16 13.84 11.98 -11.90
N GLU A 17 12.98 12.36 -10.95
CA GLU A 17 12.69 13.73 -10.55
C GLU A 17 13.25 14.06 -9.17
N SER A 18 13.21 15.34 -8.81
CA SER A 18 13.60 15.86 -7.50
C SER A 18 12.61 16.90 -6.99
N GLU A 19 12.63 17.20 -5.69
CA GLU A 19 11.80 18.27 -5.14
C GLU A 19 12.07 19.63 -5.84
N GLY A 20 13.29 19.87 -6.33
CA GLY A 20 13.63 21.09 -7.05
C GLY A 20 13.11 21.16 -8.49
N SER A 21 12.86 20.02 -9.13
CA SER A 21 12.43 19.96 -10.54
C SER A 21 10.92 19.78 -10.71
N ALA A 22 10.23 19.26 -9.71
CA ALA A 22 8.80 18.96 -9.78
C ALA A 22 8.00 19.56 -8.59
N PRO A 23 7.90 20.91 -8.48
CA PRO A 23 7.19 21.56 -7.37
C PRO A 23 5.71 21.20 -7.32
N ASP A 24 5.07 20.96 -8.47
CA ASP A 24 3.66 20.57 -8.53
C ASP A 24 3.44 19.19 -7.90
N TYR A 25 4.38 18.25 -8.07
CA TYR A 25 4.27 16.93 -7.45
C TYR A 25 4.31 17.02 -5.92
N ILE A 26 5.14 17.91 -5.39
CA ILE A 26 5.21 18.17 -3.95
C ILE A 26 3.86 18.66 -3.43
N ILE A 27 3.24 19.61 -4.13
CA ILE A 27 1.96 20.20 -3.74
C ILE A 27 0.84 19.14 -3.76
N GLN A 28 0.85 18.26 -4.76
CA GLN A 28 -0.22 17.28 -4.95
C GLN A 28 -0.07 16.01 -4.08
N ALA A 29 1.15 15.66 -3.65
CA ALA A 29 1.41 14.38 -3.01
C ALA A 29 0.53 14.05 -1.78
N PRO A 30 0.30 14.97 -0.81
CA PRO A 30 -0.55 14.67 0.35
C PRO A 30 -2.00 14.35 -0.06
N VAL A 31 -2.53 15.08 -1.05
CA VAL A 31 -3.91 14.93 -1.51
C VAL A 31 -4.07 13.61 -2.26
N ILE A 32 -3.14 13.29 -3.18
CA ILE A 32 -3.15 12.04 -3.92
C ILE A 32 -3.03 10.85 -2.97
N LEU A 33 -2.10 10.86 -2.02
CA LEU A 33 -1.97 9.77 -1.05
C LEU A 33 -3.23 9.61 -0.20
N SER A 34 -3.87 10.72 0.18
CA SER A 34 -5.15 10.65 0.91
C SER A 34 -6.26 10.01 0.07
N SER A 35 -6.28 10.23 -1.24
CA SER A 35 -7.25 9.57 -2.13
C SER A 35 -7.00 8.07 -2.32
N MET A 36 -5.76 7.60 -2.15
CA MET A 36 -5.40 6.19 -2.25
C MET A 36 -5.70 5.39 -0.98
N VAL A 37 -5.86 6.06 0.17
CA VAL A 37 -6.09 5.42 1.48
C VAL A 37 -7.24 4.39 1.46
N PRO A 38 -8.42 4.67 0.89
CA PRO A 38 -9.52 3.71 0.86
C PRO A 38 -9.20 2.41 0.11
N GLU A 39 -8.31 2.45 -0.89
CA GLU A 39 -7.96 1.28 -1.70
C GLU A 39 -7.18 0.22 -0.91
N VAL A 40 -6.43 0.66 0.10
CA VAL A 40 -5.45 -0.19 0.80
C VAL A 40 -5.68 -0.26 2.31
N PHE A 41 -6.73 0.39 2.82
CA PHE A 41 -7.04 0.47 4.24
C PHE A 41 -7.30 -0.91 4.86
N ASP A 42 -8.12 -1.73 4.18
CA ASP A 42 -8.47 -3.06 4.66
C ASP A 42 -7.23 -3.98 4.67
N ILE A 43 -6.44 -3.94 3.59
CA ILE A 43 -5.18 -4.68 3.47
C ILE A 43 -4.22 -4.28 4.60
N ASN A 44 -4.12 -2.99 4.90
CA ASN A 44 -3.33 -2.52 6.03
C ASN A 44 -3.82 -3.08 7.36
N ASN A 45 -5.14 -3.08 7.60
CA ASN A 45 -5.71 -3.62 8.83
C ASN A 45 -5.52 -5.13 8.96
N GLU A 46 -5.53 -5.88 7.85
CA GLU A 46 -5.16 -7.30 7.84
C GLU A 46 -3.68 -7.51 8.17
N LEU A 47 -2.78 -6.69 7.60
CA LEU A 47 -1.36 -6.71 7.97
C LEU A 47 -1.17 -6.42 9.47
N ARG A 48 -1.90 -5.45 10.02
CA ARG A 48 -1.90 -5.16 11.46
C ARG A 48 -2.38 -6.34 12.28
N ALA A 49 -3.48 -6.97 11.88
CA ALA A 49 -4.01 -8.15 12.55
C ALA A 49 -3.00 -9.31 12.56
N SER A 50 -2.30 -9.56 11.44
CA SER A 50 -1.25 -10.59 11.36
C SER A 50 -0.07 -10.36 12.33
N LYS A 51 0.17 -9.08 12.68
CA LYS A 51 1.20 -8.65 13.63
C LYS A 51 0.68 -8.54 15.06
N GLY A 52 -0.60 -8.84 15.31
CA GLY A 52 -1.25 -8.67 16.61
C GLY A 52 -1.45 -7.21 17.03
N LEU A 53 -1.44 -6.28 16.06
CA LEU A 53 -1.68 -4.86 16.28
C LEU A 53 -3.17 -4.53 16.17
N PRO A 54 -3.69 -3.56 16.94
CA PRO A 54 -5.09 -3.13 16.83
C PRO A 54 -5.33 -2.50 15.45
N PRO A 55 -6.51 -2.71 14.83
CA PRO A 55 -6.84 -2.09 13.56
C PRO A 55 -6.86 -0.57 13.68
N LEU A 56 -6.58 0.12 12.58
CA LEU A 56 -6.89 1.54 12.48
C LEU A 56 -8.39 1.69 12.32
N GLU A 57 -8.99 2.60 13.08
CA GLU A 57 -10.43 2.88 13.04
C GLU A 57 -10.79 4.04 12.10
N VAL A 58 -9.80 4.86 11.76
CA VAL A 58 -9.99 6.08 10.97
C VAL A 58 -9.08 6.04 9.77
N TRP A 59 -9.63 6.41 8.62
CA TRP A 59 -8.87 6.62 7.40
C TRP A 59 -7.92 7.79 7.60
N PRO A 60 -6.59 7.59 7.51
CA PRO A 60 -5.66 8.69 7.60
C PRO A 60 -5.91 9.70 6.47
N GLN A 61 -5.80 10.98 6.79
CA GLN A 61 -5.81 12.07 5.82
C GLN A 61 -4.53 12.85 5.98
N PHE A 62 -3.89 13.15 4.85
CA PHE A 62 -2.64 13.87 4.79
C PHE A 62 -2.86 15.25 4.16
N LYS A 63 -2.35 16.28 4.83
CA LYS A 63 -2.39 17.68 4.44
C LYS A 63 -0.99 18.23 4.16
N ASN A 64 0.04 17.68 4.81
CA ASN A 64 1.42 18.15 4.71
C ASN A 64 2.37 16.98 4.41
N LEU A 65 3.55 17.33 3.90
CA LEU A 65 4.62 16.36 3.63
C LEU A 65 5.15 15.69 4.91
N ASP A 66 5.09 16.40 6.03
CA ASP A 66 5.62 15.90 7.30
C ASP A 66 4.55 15.11 8.09
N ASP A 67 3.34 14.95 7.52
CA ASP A 67 2.31 14.12 8.13
C ASP A 67 2.75 12.65 8.13
N GLU A 68 2.54 12.00 9.26
CA GLU A 68 2.93 10.61 9.47
C GLU A 68 1.94 9.64 8.85
N ILE A 69 2.46 8.59 8.22
CA ILE A 69 1.67 7.51 7.66
C ILE A 69 1.61 6.38 8.70
N LEU A 70 0.42 6.13 9.22
CA LEU A 70 0.15 5.10 10.24
C LEU A 70 0.02 3.68 9.67
N PHE A 71 0.16 3.53 8.35
CA PHE A 71 0.13 2.23 7.69
C PHE A 71 1.42 1.45 7.91
N GLU A 72 1.31 0.14 7.71
CA GLU A 72 2.39 -0.80 7.90
C GLU A 72 3.50 -0.60 6.83
N PRO A 73 4.79 -0.72 7.20
CA PRO A 73 5.90 -0.42 6.31
C PRO A 73 5.91 -1.22 5.01
N GLU A 74 5.37 -2.44 5.00
CA GLU A 74 5.27 -3.29 3.83
C GLU A 74 4.44 -2.61 2.75
N LEU A 75 3.26 -2.11 3.11
CA LEU A 75 2.39 -1.38 2.20
C LEU A 75 3.01 -0.03 1.83
N CYS A 76 3.51 0.71 2.83
CA CYS A 76 4.08 2.03 2.62
C CYS A 76 5.30 2.04 1.70
N ARG A 77 6.20 1.06 1.82
CA ARG A 77 7.45 1.05 1.04
C ARG A 77 7.34 0.27 -0.25
N ALA A 78 6.54 -0.81 -0.27
CA ALA A 78 6.46 -1.67 -1.44
C ALA A 78 5.42 -1.18 -2.45
N ALA A 79 4.30 -0.59 -2.02
CA ALA A 79 3.17 -0.28 -2.88
C ALA A 79 2.95 1.22 -3.10
N LEU A 80 2.79 2.00 -2.02
CA LEU A 80 2.40 3.41 -2.13
C LEU A 80 3.27 4.27 -3.07
N PRO A 81 4.60 4.09 -3.17
CA PRO A 81 5.41 4.90 -4.06
C PRO A 81 5.06 4.70 -5.54
N TYR A 82 4.66 3.50 -5.94
CA TYR A 82 4.22 3.20 -7.31
C TYR A 82 2.85 3.81 -7.61
N GLY A 83 1.91 3.72 -6.67
CA GLY A 83 0.59 4.32 -6.84
C GLY A 83 0.65 5.85 -6.89
N LEU A 84 1.49 6.47 -6.04
CA LEU A 84 1.73 7.91 -6.10
C LEU A 84 2.39 8.31 -7.43
N ALA A 85 3.43 7.58 -7.87
CA ALA A 85 4.09 7.82 -9.15
C ALA A 85 3.11 7.72 -10.34
N THR A 86 2.19 6.74 -10.29
CA THR A 86 1.14 6.58 -11.30
C THR A 86 0.25 7.82 -11.41
N ASN A 87 -0.28 8.29 -10.27
CA ASN A 87 -1.19 9.43 -10.24
C ASN A 87 -0.51 10.74 -10.64
N LEU A 88 0.76 10.92 -10.25
CA LEU A 88 1.56 12.08 -10.69
C LEU A 88 1.78 12.07 -12.21
N LEU A 89 2.12 10.92 -12.79
CA LEU A 89 2.30 10.80 -14.24
C LEU A 89 1.01 10.97 -15.04
N LEU A 90 -0.13 10.53 -14.51
CA LEU A 90 -1.44 10.79 -15.13
C LEU A 90 -1.77 12.28 -15.16
N ALA A 91 -1.39 13.03 -14.13
CA ALA A 91 -1.56 14.49 -14.12
C ALA A 91 -0.71 15.20 -15.17
N ASP A 92 0.44 14.61 -15.53
CA ASP A 92 1.38 15.12 -16.54
C ASP A 92 1.17 14.52 -17.95
N GLU A 93 0.05 13.81 -18.16
CA GLU A 93 -0.31 13.17 -19.45
C GLU A 93 0.74 12.13 -19.94
N GLU A 94 1.51 11.54 -19.02
CA GLU A 94 2.52 10.51 -19.30
C GLU A 94 1.94 9.08 -19.20
N ASP A 95 0.82 8.83 -19.90
CA ASP A 95 -0.01 7.63 -19.78
C ASP A 95 0.76 6.31 -19.88
N ALA A 96 1.74 6.21 -20.79
CA ALA A 96 2.50 4.98 -21.00
C ALA A 96 3.34 4.60 -19.76
N ARG A 97 3.95 5.59 -19.10
CA ARG A 97 4.71 5.38 -17.87
C ARG A 97 3.76 5.16 -16.69
N ALA A 98 2.65 5.89 -16.64
CA ALA A 98 1.63 5.71 -15.62
C ALA A 98 1.08 4.27 -15.61
N ILE A 99 0.74 3.72 -16.78
CA ILE A 99 0.26 2.33 -16.92
C ILE A 99 1.29 1.33 -16.38
N ASN A 100 2.58 1.53 -16.66
CA ASN A 100 3.64 0.67 -16.15
C ASN A 100 3.71 0.68 -14.61
N TYR A 101 3.68 1.87 -14.01
CA TYR A 101 3.72 2.01 -12.55
C TYR A 101 2.44 1.53 -11.88
N ASN A 102 1.29 1.66 -12.54
CA ASN A 102 0.03 1.14 -12.03
C ASN A 102 0.07 -0.40 -11.94
N ALA A 103 0.64 -1.07 -12.93
CA ALA A 103 0.84 -2.51 -12.88
C ALA A 103 1.74 -2.92 -11.71
N LYS A 104 2.85 -2.19 -11.49
CA LYS A 104 3.75 -2.42 -10.34
C LYS A 104 3.06 -2.18 -9.00
N TYR A 105 2.21 -1.15 -8.91
CA TYR A 105 1.40 -0.87 -7.73
C TYR A 105 0.45 -2.03 -7.42
N ALA A 106 -0.33 -2.48 -8.40
CA ALA A 106 -1.24 -3.60 -8.25
C ALA A 106 -0.50 -4.89 -7.83
N ASP A 107 0.64 -5.19 -8.46
CA ASP A 107 1.47 -6.35 -8.10
C ASP A 107 1.99 -6.27 -6.66
N ALA A 108 2.43 -5.08 -6.23
CA ALA A 108 2.93 -4.85 -4.87
C ALA A 108 1.82 -4.98 -3.81
N VAL A 109 0.63 -4.44 -4.08
CA VAL A 109 -0.55 -4.60 -3.21
C VAL A 109 -0.91 -6.09 -3.10
N ASN A 110 -0.95 -6.82 -4.21
CA ASN A 110 -1.21 -8.26 -4.24
C ASN A 110 -0.14 -9.08 -3.50
N LEU A 111 1.12 -8.64 -3.47
CA LEU A 111 2.17 -9.26 -2.67
C LEU A 111 1.94 -9.04 -1.16
N CYS A 112 1.49 -7.85 -0.77
CA CYS A 112 1.14 -7.55 0.63
C CYS A 112 -0.01 -8.43 1.11
N MET A 113 -1.04 -8.64 0.26
CA MET A 113 -2.15 -9.55 0.59
C MET A 113 -1.69 -11.00 0.80
N ARG A 114 -0.79 -11.51 -0.06
CA ARG A 114 -0.26 -12.88 0.06
C ARG A 114 0.58 -13.14 1.29
N LEU A 115 1.08 -12.10 1.95
CA LEU A 115 1.85 -12.24 3.19
C LEU A 115 0.97 -12.53 4.42
N ILE A 116 -0.35 -12.46 4.29
CA ILE A 116 -1.29 -12.73 5.37
C ILE A 116 -1.53 -14.25 5.44
N PRO A 117 -1.06 -14.95 6.49
CA PRO A 117 -1.28 -16.39 6.62
C PRO A 117 -2.75 -16.68 6.92
N GLU A 118 -3.43 -17.37 6.01
CA GLU A 118 -4.79 -17.86 6.24
C GLU A 118 -4.76 -19.19 7.03
N PRO A 119 -5.56 -19.33 8.10
CA PRO A 119 -5.68 -20.61 8.81
C PRO A 119 -6.43 -21.62 7.93
N ILE A 120 -5.74 -22.68 7.51
CA ILE A 120 -6.36 -23.81 6.81
C ILE A 120 -7.19 -24.61 7.83
N SER A 121 -8.51 -24.63 7.65
CA SER A 121 -9.38 -25.55 8.38
C SER A 121 -9.23 -26.95 7.78
N ASP A 122 -8.76 -27.91 8.57
CA ASP A 122 -8.66 -29.30 8.15
C ASP A 122 -10.08 -29.90 8.00
N VAL A 123 -10.47 -30.22 6.77
CA VAL A 123 -11.84 -30.69 6.42
C VAL A 123 -11.95 -32.21 6.32
N TYR A 124 -10.90 -32.96 6.65
CA TYR A 124 -10.95 -34.42 6.62
C TYR A 124 -11.46 -34.99 7.95
N PRO A 125 -12.67 -35.60 8.00
CA PRO A 125 -13.07 -36.37 9.16
C PRO A 125 -12.09 -37.53 9.29
N VAL A 126 -11.42 -37.63 10.43
CA VAL A 126 -10.63 -38.82 10.78
C VAL A 126 -11.57 -40.02 10.67
N PRO A 127 -11.30 -41.02 9.80
CA PRO A 127 -12.17 -42.18 9.71
C PRO A 127 -12.26 -42.82 11.08
N SER A 128 -13.47 -42.90 11.65
CA SER A 128 -13.70 -43.68 12.86
C SER A 128 -13.25 -45.09 12.56
N LEU A 129 -12.14 -45.52 13.18
CA LEU A 129 -11.73 -46.92 13.21
C LEU A 129 -12.89 -47.67 13.86
N GLY A 130 -13.75 -48.24 13.03
CA GLY A 130 -14.86 -49.07 13.46
C GLY A 130 -14.27 -50.20 14.29
N GLY A 131 -14.55 -50.16 15.59
CA GLY A 131 -14.30 -51.27 16.47
C GLY A 131 -15.09 -52.47 15.95
N VAL A 132 -14.38 -53.42 15.35
CA VAL A 132 -14.93 -54.75 15.12
C VAL A 132 -14.84 -55.47 16.45
N SER A 133 -16.02 -55.76 16.99
CA SER A 133 -16.25 -56.58 18.19
C SER A 133 -15.84 -58.03 17.96
#